data_AF-A0A8H3C5Y0-F1
#
_entry.id   AF-A0A8H3C5Y0-F1
#
_cell.length_a   1.000
_cell.length_b   1.000
_cell.length_c   1.000
_cell.angle_alpha   90.00
_cell.angle_beta   90.00
_cell.angle_gamma   90.00
#
_symmetry.space_group_name_H-M   'P 1'
#
loop_
_entity.id
_entity.type
_entity.pdbx_description
1 polymer ?
#
loop_
_entity_poly.entity_id
_entity_poly.type
_entity_poly.pdbx_seq_one_letter_code
_entity_poly.pdbx_strand_id
1 'polypeptide(L)'
;MSTESIQPIQCAAALGAIALGYYLVPYFHDPYDYRRRFSGPWLAGLSGWWMSYTVLKGNMNEDIRKLHEKYGTFVRIGPNHISISDPHAMEAVYAHGSGFLKSDFYKAPNGQASNTFLELDKAKHL
;
A
#
# COMPACT_ATOMS: atom_id res chain seq x y z
N MET A 1 -17.96 -39.34 -23.05
CA MET A 1 -17.17 -38.12 -22.83
C MET A 1 -17.07 -37.92 -21.32
N SER A 2 -16.04 -38.51 -20.71
CA SER A 2 -15.83 -38.50 -19.26
C SER A 2 -15.40 -37.10 -18.84
N THR A 3 -16.30 -36.35 -18.23
CA THR A 3 -15.95 -35.11 -17.52
C THR A 3 -15.06 -35.51 -16.34
N GLU A 4 -13.75 -35.28 -16.48
CA GLU A 4 -12.82 -35.36 -15.36
C GLU A 4 -13.29 -34.39 -14.28
N SER A 5 -13.85 -34.93 -13.20
CA SER A 5 -14.24 -34.13 -12.06
C SER A 5 -12.97 -33.59 -11.41
N ILE A 6 -12.78 -32.28 -11.46
CA ILE A 6 -11.68 -31.59 -10.78
C ILE A 6 -11.77 -31.97 -9.30
N GLN A 7 -10.76 -32.69 -8.83
CA GLN A 7 -10.73 -33.18 -7.45
C GLN A 7 -10.57 -31.99 -6.50
N PRO A 8 -11.19 -32.00 -5.30
CA PRO A 8 -11.13 -30.86 -4.36
C PRO A 8 -9.70 -30.46 -3.99
N ILE A 9 -8.75 -31.39 -4.04
CA ILE A 9 -7.32 -31.16 -3.84
C ILE A 9 -6.73 -30.24 -4.92
N GLN A 10 -7.15 -30.40 -6.18
CA GLN A 10 -6.69 -29.54 -7.28
C GLN A 10 -7.22 -28.11 -7.13
N CYS A 11 -8.46 -27.94 -6.67
CA CYS A 11 -9.02 -26.62 -6.35
C CYS A 11 -8.28 -25.95 -5.19
N ALA A 12 -8.02 -26.68 -4.11
CA ALA A 12 -7.27 -26.15 -2.95
C ALA A 12 -5.84 -25.75 -3.34
N ALA A 13 -5.16 -26.58 -4.14
CA ALA A 13 -3.83 -26.27 -4.66
C ALA A 13 -3.84 -25.02 -5.57
N ALA A 14 -4.82 -24.91 -6.46
CA ALA A 14 -4.97 -23.74 -7.33
C ALA A 14 -5.22 -22.45 -6.52
N LEU A 15 -6.12 -22.49 -5.54
CA LEU A 15 -6.35 -21.35 -4.64
C LEU A 15 -5.10 -20.96 -3.85
N GLY A 16 -4.36 -21.95 -3.34
CA GLY A 16 -3.09 -21.73 -2.68
C GLY A 16 -2.06 -21.05 -3.59
N ALA A 17 -1.93 -21.51 -4.84
CA ALA A 17 -1.02 -20.92 -5.81
C ALA A 17 -1.42 -19.49 -6.19
N ILE A 18 -2.72 -19.21 -6.34
CA ILE A 18 -3.24 -17.86 -6.61
C ILE A 18 -2.95 -16.93 -5.43
N ALA A 19 -3.23 -17.35 -4.20
CA ALA A 19 -2.95 -16.57 -3.00
C ALA A 19 -1.44 -16.30 -2.85
N LEU A 20 -0.61 -17.31 -3.09
CA LEU A 20 0.84 -17.17 -3.07
C LEU A 20 1.31 -16.17 -4.14
N GLY A 21 0.81 -16.29 -5.37
CA GLY A 21 1.09 -15.35 -6.45
C GLY A 21 0.68 -13.92 -6.10
N TYR A 22 -0.50 -13.73 -5.49
CA TYR A 22 -1.00 -12.42 -5.08
C TYR A 22 -0.06 -11.70 -4.09
N TYR A 23 0.60 -12.43 -3.18
CA TYR A 23 1.56 -11.82 -2.24
C TYR A 23 2.99 -11.77 -2.80
N LEU A 24 3.45 -12.80 -3.52
CA LEU A 24 4.83 -12.88 -3.99
C LEU A 24 5.10 -12.01 -5.21
N VAL A 25 4.16 -11.91 -6.16
CA VAL A 25 4.35 -11.07 -7.36
C VAL A 25 4.65 -9.62 -7.01
N PRO A 26 3.82 -8.89 -6.23
CA PRO A 26 4.14 -7.51 -5.84
C PRO A 26 5.34 -7.43 -4.90
N TYR A 27 5.62 -8.48 -4.13
CA TYR A 27 6.83 -8.53 -3.30
C TYR A 27 8.11 -8.53 -4.13
N PHE A 28 8.16 -9.31 -5.22
CA PHE A 28 9.33 -9.40 -6.09
C PHE A 28 9.38 -8.31 -7.16
N HIS A 29 8.22 -7.84 -7.63
CA HIS A 29 8.09 -6.78 -8.60
C HIS A 29 8.17 -5.40 -7.91
N ASP A 30 9.40 -5.01 -7.56
CA ASP A 30 9.74 -3.77 -6.87
C ASP A 30 10.53 -2.83 -7.82
N PRO A 31 9.86 -2.14 -8.76
CA PRO A 31 10.53 -1.34 -9.81
C PRO A 31 11.33 -0.16 -9.24
N TYR A 32 10.97 0.29 -8.04
CA TYR A 32 11.62 1.41 -7.36
C TYR A 32 12.56 0.95 -6.24
N ASP A 33 12.88 -0.34 -6.16
CA ASP A 33 13.79 -0.93 -5.17
C ASP A 33 13.51 -0.46 -3.73
N TYR A 34 12.23 -0.31 -3.38
CA TYR A 34 11.78 0.17 -2.08
C TYR A 34 12.25 -0.75 -0.96
N ARG A 35 12.40 -2.06 -1.23
CA ARG A 35 12.93 -3.05 -0.29
C ARG A 35 14.34 -2.76 0.19
N ARG A 36 15.21 -2.27 -0.70
CA ARG A 36 16.61 -1.99 -0.37
C ARG A 36 16.79 -0.58 0.14
N ARG A 37 15.97 0.37 -0.33
CA ARG A 37 16.07 1.78 0.04
C ARG A 37 15.42 2.10 1.39
N PHE A 38 14.33 1.41 1.74
CA PHE A 38 13.53 1.77 2.91
C PHE A 38 13.35 0.58 3.86
N SER A 39 13.74 0.81 5.12
CA SER A 39 13.56 -0.15 6.19
C SER A 39 12.14 -0.10 6.76
N GLY A 40 11.67 -1.19 7.34
CA GLY A 40 10.34 -1.27 7.92
C GLY A 40 10.01 -2.65 8.51
N PRO A 41 8.78 -2.84 9.01
CA PRO A 41 8.29 -4.14 9.44
C PRO A 41 8.34 -5.16 8.29
N TRP A 42 8.79 -6.38 8.58
CA TRP A 42 8.91 -7.41 7.54
C TRP A 42 7.56 -7.72 6.86
N LEU A 43 6.47 -7.73 7.63
CA LEU A 43 5.10 -7.95 7.13
C LEU A 43 4.63 -6.84 6.19
N ALA A 44 5.08 -5.60 6.41
CA ALA A 44 4.77 -4.48 5.53
C ALA A 44 5.38 -4.67 4.14
N GLY A 45 6.43 -5.49 4.01
CA GLY A 45 7.01 -5.81 2.71
C GLY A 45 6.13 -6.72 1.85
N LEU A 46 5.40 -7.66 2.48
CA LEU A 46 4.59 -8.68 1.81
C LEU A 46 3.17 -8.21 1.53
N SER A 47 2.60 -7.37 2.40
CA SER A 47 1.18 -7.02 2.34
C SER A 47 0.83 -5.78 3.17
N GLY A 48 -0.38 -5.25 3.00
CA GLY A 48 -0.93 -4.22 3.88
C GLY A 48 -1.33 -4.71 5.27
N TRP A 49 -1.18 -6.01 5.59
CA TRP A 49 -1.64 -6.60 6.84
C TRP A 49 -1.06 -5.94 8.08
N TRP A 50 0.22 -5.55 8.03
CA TRP A 50 0.85 -4.83 9.13
C TRP A 50 0.09 -3.54 9.46
N MET A 51 -0.20 -2.74 8.44
CA MET A 51 -0.96 -1.50 8.62
C MET A 51 -2.36 -1.78 9.15
N SER A 52 -3.11 -2.70 8.52
CA SER A 52 -4.45 -3.07 8.96
C SER A 52 -4.48 -3.52 10.42
N TYR A 53 -3.50 -4.30 10.85
CA TYR A 53 -3.38 -4.72 12.25
C TYR A 53 -3.16 -3.54 13.20
N THR A 54 -2.25 -2.61 12.88
CA THR A 54 -2.00 -1.42 13.73
C THR A 54 -3.21 -0.49 13.82
N VAL A 55 -3.98 -0.37 12.73
CA VAL A 55 -5.25 0.37 12.69
C VAL A 55 -6.30 -0.31 13.58
N LEU A 56 -6.49 -1.64 13.44
CA LEU A 56 -7.44 -2.41 14.25
C LEU A 56 -7.10 -2.38 15.74
N LYS A 57 -5.81 -2.34 16.08
CA LYS A 57 -5.32 -2.20 17.46
C LYS A 57 -5.56 -0.78 18.03
N GLY A 58 -5.80 0.21 17.18
CA GLY A 58 -6.00 1.61 17.57
C GLY A 58 -4.72 2.39 17.89
N ASN A 59 -3.54 1.80 17.67
CA ASN A 59 -2.24 2.37 18.08
C ASN A 59 -1.35 2.76 16.89
N MET A 60 -1.92 2.94 15.70
CA MET A 60 -1.20 3.22 14.45
C MET A 60 -0.18 4.37 14.59
N ASN A 61 -0.59 5.49 15.19
CA ASN A 61 0.28 6.66 15.34
C ASN A 61 1.53 6.36 16.19
N GLU A 62 1.34 5.66 17.32
CA GLU A 62 2.43 5.26 18.22
C GLU A 62 3.35 4.23 17.57
N ASP A 63 2.77 3.27 16.85
CA ASP A 63 3.54 2.23 16.17
C ASP A 63 4.37 2.85 15.02
N ILE A 64 3.81 3.78 14.24
CA ILE A 64 4.54 4.52 13.19
C ILE A 64 5.64 5.41 13.80
N ARG A 65 5.36 6.14 14.89
CA ARG A 65 6.37 6.95 15.59
C ARG A 65 7.57 6.09 16.01
N LYS A 66 7.32 4.93 16.64
CA LYS A 66 8.37 3.99 17.04
C LYS A 66 9.17 3.45 15.85
N LEU A 67 8.53 3.26 14.70
CA LEU A 67 9.26 2.86 13.50
C LEU A 67 10.18 3.96 12.99
N HIS A 68 9.73 5.22 13.00
CA HIS A 68 10.59 6.35 12.63
C HIS A 68 11.75 6.55 13.60
N GLU A 69 11.53 6.32 14.90
CA GLU A 69 12.61 6.28 15.90
C GLU A 69 13.64 5.18 15.63
N LYS A 70 13.20 4.04 15.09
CA LYS A 70 14.06 2.88 14.85
C LYS A 70 14.77 2.91 13.49
N TYR A 71 14.07 3.31 12.44
CA TYR A 71 14.50 3.16 11.05
C TYR A 71 14.80 4.49 10.35
N GLY A 72 14.52 5.63 11.00
CA GLY A 72 14.79 6.96 10.49
C GLY A 72 13.57 7.61 9.82
N THR A 73 13.82 8.63 9.01
CA THR A 73 12.76 9.50 8.46
C THR A 73 11.92 8.87 7.35
N PHE A 74 12.40 7.79 6.73
CA PHE A 74 11.68 7.07 5.68
C PHE A 74 11.47 5.61 6.08
N VAL A 75 10.20 5.21 6.21
CA VAL A 75 9.83 3.88 6.70
C VAL A 75 8.85 3.23 5.76
N ARG A 76 9.12 1.99 5.36
CA ARG A 76 8.16 1.19 4.59
C ARG A 76 7.08 0.62 5.51
N ILE A 77 5.82 0.96 5.23
CA ILE A 77 4.64 0.58 6.03
C ILE A 77 3.62 -0.27 5.24
N GLY A 78 3.88 -0.48 3.95
CA GLY A 78 3.19 -1.45 3.10
C GLY A 78 3.98 -1.73 1.82
N PRO A 79 3.49 -2.62 0.93
CA PRO A 79 4.26 -3.06 -0.22
C PRO A 79 4.71 -1.89 -1.10
N ASN A 80 3.78 -0.95 -1.34
CA ASN A 80 3.99 0.30 -2.10
C ASN A 80 3.69 1.55 -1.25
N HIS A 81 3.86 1.48 0.07
CA HIS A 81 3.56 2.59 0.98
C HIS A 81 4.77 2.93 1.84
N ILE A 82 5.23 4.17 1.75
CA ILE A 82 6.31 4.74 2.54
C ILE A 82 5.74 5.85 3.43
N SER A 83 6.03 5.78 4.72
CA SER A 83 5.79 6.85 5.68
C SER A 83 7.03 7.74 5.73
N ILE A 84 6.81 9.05 5.70
CA ILE A 84 7.88 10.06 5.63
C ILE A 84 7.70 11.03 6.79
N SER A 85 8.76 11.22 7.58
CA SER A 85 8.82 12.16 8.69
C SER A 85 9.92 13.22 8.51
N ASP A 86 10.31 13.48 7.26
CA ASP A 86 11.28 14.50 6.89
C ASP A 86 10.59 15.87 6.73
N PRO A 87 11.04 16.94 7.43
CA PRO A 87 10.44 18.27 7.33
C PRO A 87 10.49 18.85 5.90
N HIS A 88 11.48 18.48 5.09
CA HIS A 88 11.62 18.95 3.71
C HIS A 88 10.69 18.21 2.73
N ALA A 89 10.17 17.03 3.11
CA ALA A 89 9.26 16.28 2.27
C ALA A 89 7.89 16.95 2.12
N MET A 90 7.50 17.82 3.06
CA MET A 90 6.23 18.55 2.99
C MET A 90 6.15 19.38 1.72
N GLU A 91 7.20 20.16 1.43
CA GLU A 91 7.27 20.98 0.22
C GLU A 91 7.38 20.07 -1.02
N ALA A 92 8.26 19.08 -1.01
CA ALA A 92 8.44 18.20 -2.16
C ALA A 92 7.15 17.44 -2.57
N VAL A 93 6.32 17.02 -1.61
CA VAL A 93 5.10 16.24 -1.88
C VAL A 93 3.90 17.15 -2.10
N TYR A 94 3.71 18.16 -1.25
CA TYR A 94 2.49 18.97 -1.21
C TYR A 94 2.61 20.34 -1.88
N ALA A 95 3.79 20.75 -2.36
CA ALA A 95 3.91 22.02 -3.07
C ALA A 95 3.04 22.06 -4.33
N HIS A 96 2.57 23.26 -4.65
CA HIS A 96 1.84 23.48 -5.89
C HIS A 96 2.75 23.15 -7.09
N GLY A 97 2.26 22.29 -7.98
CA GLY A 97 3.03 21.84 -9.15
C GLY A 97 4.02 20.69 -8.88
N SER A 98 4.04 20.08 -7.69
CA SER A 98 4.94 18.95 -7.33
C SER A 98 4.81 17.68 -8.20
N GLY A 99 3.87 17.65 -9.14
CA GLY A 99 3.62 16.48 -9.99
C GLY A 99 2.83 15.35 -9.31
N PHE A 100 2.83 15.26 -7.97
CA PHE A 100 2.12 14.20 -7.24
C PHE A 100 0.59 14.31 -7.34
N LEU A 101 -0.08 13.16 -7.43
CA LEU A 101 -1.53 13.02 -7.40
C LEU A 101 -1.96 12.47 -6.04
N LYS A 102 -3.21 12.76 -5.64
CA LYS A 102 -3.82 12.09 -4.49
C LYS A 102 -3.90 10.59 -4.77
N SER A 103 -3.75 9.79 -3.71
CA SER A 103 -3.87 8.34 -3.76
C SER A 103 -5.31 7.92 -4.08
N ASP A 104 -5.47 6.71 -4.63
CA ASP A 104 -6.76 6.04 -4.82
C ASP A 104 -7.57 5.91 -3.52
N PHE A 105 -6.96 6.09 -2.36
CA PHE A 105 -7.65 6.24 -1.07
C PHE A 105 -8.78 7.31 -1.12
N TYR A 106 -8.58 8.40 -1.86
CA TYR A 106 -9.56 9.48 -1.99
C TYR A 106 -10.58 9.24 -3.11
N LYS A 107 -10.47 8.13 -3.85
CA LYS A 107 -11.38 7.83 -4.94
C LYS A 107 -12.78 7.59 -4.38
N ALA A 108 -13.73 8.45 -4.78
CA ALA A 108 -15.11 8.30 -4.39
C ALA A 108 -15.67 6.95 -4.89
N PRO A 109 -16.48 6.24 -4.08
CA PRO A 109 -17.21 5.06 -4.54
C PRO A 109 -18.10 5.40 -5.73
N ASN A 110 -18.24 4.47 -6.67
CA ASN A 110 -19.02 4.66 -7.90
C ASN A 110 -20.41 5.25 -7.58
N GLY A 111 -20.72 6.42 -8.16
CA GLY A 111 -22.01 7.09 -8.01
C GLY A 111 -22.03 8.31 -7.08
N GLN A 112 -20.96 8.56 -6.31
CA GLN A 112 -20.81 9.84 -5.61
C GLN A 112 -20.14 10.87 -6.49
N ALA A 113 -20.73 12.06 -6.60
CA ALA A 113 -20.09 13.20 -7.23
C ALA A 113 -18.83 13.55 -6.44
N SER A 114 -17.70 13.60 -7.13
CA SER A 114 -16.43 14.02 -6.54
C SER A 114 -16.53 15.48 -6.07
N ASN A 115 -15.91 15.78 -4.94
CA ASN A 115 -15.83 17.12 -4.36
C ASN A 115 -14.36 17.57 -4.32
N THR A 116 -14.10 18.84 -4.01
CA THR A 116 -12.73 19.39 -3.97
C THR A 116 -11.79 18.61 -3.04
N PHE A 117 -12.29 17.92 -2.02
CA PHE A 117 -11.44 17.10 -1.13
C PHE A 117 -11.11 15.73 -1.71
N LEU A 118 -11.98 15.14 -2.53
CA LEU A 118 -11.85 13.79 -3.09
C LEU A 118 -11.36 13.76 -4.55
N GLU A 119 -11.43 14.88 -5.27
CA GLU A 119 -11.02 14.95 -6.69
C GLU A 119 -9.54 14.57 -6.85
N LEU A 120 -9.28 13.59 -7.70
CA LEU A 120 -7.93 13.10 -8.00
C LEU A 120 -7.33 13.81 -9.22
N ASP A 121 -8.20 14.21 -10.16
CA ASP A 121 -7.79 14.89 -11.39
C ASP A 121 -7.50 16.37 -11.11
N LYS A 122 -6.25 16.77 -11.35
CA LYS A 122 -5.83 18.17 -11.19
C LYS A 122 -6.61 19.12 -12.08
N ALA A 123 -7.02 18.68 -13.27
CA ALA A 123 -7.76 19.54 -14.21
C ALA A 123 -9.19 19.86 -13.73
N LYS A 124 -9.76 19.02 -12.86
CA LYS A 124 -11.09 19.21 -12.27
C LYS A 124 -11.05 19.87 -10.90
N HIS A 125 -9.84 20.09 -10.39
CA HIS A 125 -9.54 20.76 -9.14
C HIS A 125 -9.49 22.29 -9.37
N LEU A 126 -10.66 22.89 -9.63
CA LEU A 126 -10.85 24.34 -9.82
C LEU A 126 -11.49 24.99 -8.60
#